data_AF-A0A7U9NEY6-F1
#
_entry.id   AF-A0A7U9NEY6-F1
#
_cell.length_a   1.000
_cell.length_b   1.000
_cell.length_c   1.000
_cell.angle_alpha   90.00
_cell.angle_beta   90.00
_cell.angle_gamma   90.00
#
_symmetry.space_group_name_H-M   'P 1'
#
loop_
_entity.id
_entity.type
_entity.pdbx_description
1 polymer ?
#
loop_
_entity_poly.entity_id
_entity_poly.type
_entity_poly.pdbx_seq_one_letter_code
_entity_poly.pdbx_strand_id
1 'polypeptide(L)'
;MENKRALPRLFGAEFKRSLTVRFLLVPVGVVLCICLDTWNQIPFMWTSPETVDVYYYWCNSFIFGGFYGIYVVPMLAALPCAVTFCEEYNTNMLRVLLMKAGKRKYCMSKVLTTFLSGALSVSAGGIAFIFLADFFVQLFNRARLPETEAFPYYEFLLQGNAVCYFAAVLFLLFLTGGLWATAALLVSSYFPNIYVTAASPLILSFLAGRAYLILKIPVRLRLDLWLQGRSSAGTDQLTILCSALVVLGLTVGFGILFYQKLKRRVENE
;
A
#
# COMPACT_ATOMS: atom_id res chain seq x y z
N MET A 1 5.44 -8.47 36.80
CA MET A 1 6.29 -8.28 35.60
C MET A 1 5.71 -8.91 34.31
N GLU A 2 4.47 -9.44 34.30
CA GLU A 2 3.85 -10.08 33.12
C GLU A 2 3.38 -9.12 32.01
N ASN A 3 3.26 -7.82 32.29
CA ASN A 3 2.53 -6.90 31.41
C ASN A 3 3.34 -6.34 30.22
N LYS A 4 4.68 -6.52 30.19
CA LYS A 4 5.56 -6.03 29.12
C LYS A 4 5.61 -6.96 27.89
N ARG A 5 5.32 -8.26 28.04
CA ARG A 5 5.32 -9.24 26.93
C ARG A 5 3.95 -9.40 26.24
N ALA A 6 2.90 -8.76 26.75
CA ALA A 6 1.55 -8.91 26.22
C ALA A 6 1.37 -8.31 24.82
N LEU A 7 1.95 -7.12 24.56
CA LEU A 7 1.85 -6.45 23.26
C LEU A 7 2.54 -7.20 22.12
N PRO A 8 3.83 -7.63 22.22
CA PRO A 8 4.48 -8.38 21.14
C PRO A 8 3.83 -9.75 20.89
N ARG A 9 3.29 -10.40 21.93
CA ARG A 9 2.55 -11.67 21.78
C ARG A 9 1.21 -11.46 21.05
N LEU A 10 0.47 -10.41 21.39
CA LEU A 10 -0.78 -10.06 20.71
C LEU A 10 -0.52 -9.69 19.25
N PHE A 11 0.48 -8.85 19.01
CA PHE A 11 0.92 -8.46 17.67
C PHE A 11 1.31 -9.68 16.84
N GLY A 12 2.14 -10.58 17.37
CA GLY A 12 2.54 -11.80 16.67
C GLY A 12 1.37 -12.74 16.36
N ALA A 13 0.42 -12.88 17.28
CA ALA A 13 -0.78 -13.70 17.06
C ALA A 13 -1.71 -13.08 16.00
N GLU A 14 -1.92 -11.76 16.05
CA GLU A 14 -2.72 -11.03 15.05
C GLU A 14 -2.06 -11.05 13.67
N PHE A 15 -0.74 -10.91 13.60
CA PHE A 15 0.03 -10.99 12.36
C PHE A 15 0.02 -12.41 11.77
N LYS A 16 0.15 -13.45 12.62
CA LYS A 16 0.01 -14.83 12.15
C LYS A 16 -1.41 -15.12 11.65
N ARG A 17 -2.43 -14.51 12.26
CA ARG A 17 -3.81 -14.64 11.81
C ARG A 17 -4.07 -13.86 10.52
N SER A 18 -3.38 -12.76 10.27
CA SER A 18 -3.51 -12.01 9.02
C SER A 18 -2.86 -12.70 7.83
N LEU A 19 -1.88 -13.59 8.05
CA LEU A 19 -1.31 -14.53 7.08
C LEU A 19 -2.30 -15.66 6.70
N THR A 20 -3.50 -15.28 6.27
CA THR A 20 -4.52 -16.18 5.73
C THR A 20 -4.44 -16.19 4.19
N VAL A 21 -5.21 -17.05 3.51
CA VAL A 21 -5.38 -17.07 2.04
C VAL A 21 -5.55 -15.67 1.44
N ARG A 22 -6.24 -14.76 2.13
CA ARG A 22 -6.42 -13.35 1.73
C ARG A 22 -5.09 -12.60 1.56
N PHE A 23 -4.10 -12.86 2.40
CA PHE A 23 -2.77 -12.27 2.27
C PHE A 23 -2.06 -12.76 1.00
N LEU A 24 -2.24 -14.04 0.64
CA LEU A 24 -1.65 -14.63 -0.57
C LEU A 24 -2.37 -14.19 -1.86
N LEU A 25 -3.66 -13.88 -1.78
CA LEU A 25 -4.43 -13.36 -2.92
C LEU A 25 -4.02 -11.94 -3.31
N VAL A 26 -3.54 -11.12 -2.37
CA VAL A 26 -3.14 -9.73 -2.66
C VAL A 26 -1.98 -9.66 -3.67
N PRO A 27 -0.85 -10.37 -3.50
CA PRO A 27 0.21 -10.39 -4.50
C PRO A 27 -0.27 -10.76 -5.91
N VAL A 28 -1.10 -11.82 -6.01
CA VAL A 28 -1.69 -12.25 -7.29
C VAL A 28 -2.57 -11.15 -7.88
N GLY A 29 -3.38 -10.49 -7.05
CA GLY A 29 -4.21 -9.37 -7.47
C GLY A 29 -3.40 -8.18 -7.95
N VAL A 30 -2.28 -7.84 -7.31
CA VAL A 30 -1.38 -6.75 -7.73
C VAL A 30 -0.74 -7.07 -9.09
N VAL A 31 -0.22 -8.29 -9.28
CA VAL A 31 0.31 -8.73 -10.58
C VAL A 31 -0.76 -8.60 -11.66
N LEU A 32 -1.98 -9.09 -11.38
CA LEU A 32 -3.09 -9.00 -12.31
C LEU A 32 -3.48 -7.55 -12.62
N CYS A 33 -3.45 -6.64 -11.64
CA CYS A 33 -3.69 -5.21 -11.87
C CYS A 33 -2.69 -4.60 -12.87
N ILE A 34 -1.40 -4.91 -12.71
CA ILE A 34 -0.36 -4.41 -13.61
C ILE A 34 -0.54 -5.00 -15.02
N CYS A 35 -0.84 -6.30 -15.13
CA CYS A 35 -1.15 -6.94 -16.41
C CYS A 35 -2.39 -6.34 -17.08
N LEU A 36 -3.45 -6.03 -16.32
CA LEU A 36 -4.65 -5.40 -16.87
C LEU A 36 -4.40 -3.97 -17.33
N ASP A 37 -3.60 -3.19 -16.60
CA ASP A 37 -3.22 -1.83 -17.01
C ASP A 37 -2.41 -1.83 -18.33
N THR A 38 -1.67 -2.92 -18.60
CA THR A 38 -0.76 -3.04 -19.74
C THR A 38 -1.17 -4.11 -20.75
N TRP A 39 -2.44 -4.50 -20.74
CA TRP A 39 -2.92 -5.70 -21.46
C TRP A 39 -2.57 -5.70 -22.96
N ASN A 40 -2.66 -4.52 -23.59
CA ASN A 40 -2.39 -4.31 -25.01
C ASN A 40 -0.90 -4.37 -25.35
N GLN A 41 -0.02 -4.25 -24.35
CA GLN A 41 1.43 -4.23 -24.50
C GLN A 41 2.07 -5.57 -24.13
N ILE A 42 1.38 -6.43 -23.38
CA ILE A 42 1.85 -7.79 -23.01
C ILE A 42 2.39 -8.58 -24.22
N PRO A 43 1.76 -8.59 -25.41
CA PRO A 43 2.30 -9.33 -26.56
C PRO A 43 3.72 -8.90 -26.95
N PHE A 44 4.11 -7.64 -26.68
CA PHE A 44 5.44 -7.13 -26.98
C PHE A 44 6.55 -7.79 -26.15
N MET A 45 6.22 -8.42 -25.02
CA MET A 45 7.19 -9.24 -24.26
C MET A 45 7.74 -10.38 -25.12
N TRP A 46 6.93 -10.95 -26.02
CA TRP A 46 7.34 -12.04 -26.89
C TRP A 46 7.74 -11.59 -28.30
N THR A 47 7.07 -10.58 -28.85
CA THR A 47 7.31 -10.17 -30.24
C THR A 47 8.45 -9.19 -30.39
N SER A 48 8.75 -8.37 -29.38
CA SER A 48 9.74 -7.29 -29.47
C SER A 48 10.41 -7.01 -28.12
N PRO A 49 11.07 -8.03 -27.51
CA PRO A 49 11.62 -7.94 -26.15
C PRO A 49 12.71 -6.86 -25.99
N GLU A 50 13.32 -6.41 -27.08
CA GLU A 50 14.32 -5.33 -27.05
C GLU A 50 13.69 -3.95 -26.82
N THR A 51 12.40 -3.79 -27.16
CA THR A 51 11.68 -2.52 -27.08
C THR A 51 10.93 -2.34 -25.76
N VAL A 52 10.78 -3.39 -24.94
CA VAL A 52 10.04 -3.40 -23.67
C VAL A 52 10.91 -3.91 -22.53
N ASP A 53 10.75 -3.36 -21.33
CA ASP A 53 11.45 -3.79 -20.11
C ASP A 53 10.50 -3.76 -18.92
N VAL A 54 10.93 -4.30 -17.79
CA VAL A 54 10.13 -4.31 -16.56
C VAL A 54 9.78 -2.87 -16.13
N TYR A 55 10.70 -1.93 -16.30
CA TYR A 55 10.49 -0.50 -16.02
C TYR A 55 9.31 0.07 -16.82
N TYR A 56 9.20 -0.24 -18.10
CA TYR A 56 8.12 0.23 -18.97
C TYR A 56 6.74 -0.20 -18.47
N TYR A 57 6.57 -1.49 -18.14
CA TYR A 57 5.31 -1.99 -17.60
C TYR A 57 4.98 -1.37 -16.24
N TRP A 58 6.00 -1.22 -15.38
CA TRP A 58 5.85 -0.56 -14.09
C TRP A 58 5.37 0.89 -14.24
N CYS A 59 6.01 1.64 -15.14
CA CYS A 59 5.67 3.04 -15.39
C CYS A 59 4.26 3.18 -15.94
N ASN A 60 3.84 2.33 -16.87
CA ASN A 60 2.48 2.38 -17.42
C ASN A 60 1.41 2.14 -16.35
N SER A 61 1.64 1.24 -15.40
CA SER A 61 0.68 0.99 -14.33
C SER A 61 0.70 2.08 -13.24
N PHE A 62 1.87 2.45 -12.71
CA PHE A 62 1.93 3.32 -11.53
C PHE A 62 2.20 4.80 -11.83
N ILE A 63 3.01 5.12 -12.84
CA ILE A 63 3.44 6.50 -13.13
C ILE A 63 2.48 7.18 -14.11
N PHE A 64 2.12 6.51 -15.20
CA PHE A 64 1.34 7.11 -16.28
C PHE A 64 -0.17 7.13 -16.06
N GLY A 65 -0.66 6.54 -14.97
CA GLY A 65 -2.07 6.64 -14.60
C GLY A 65 -2.87 5.36 -14.78
N GLY A 66 -2.26 4.18 -14.63
CA GLY A 66 -2.98 2.90 -14.65
C GLY A 66 -4.12 2.87 -13.65
N PHE A 67 -5.32 2.54 -14.12
CA PHE A 67 -6.52 2.57 -13.29
C PHE A 67 -6.44 1.50 -12.20
N TYR A 68 -6.01 0.30 -12.56
CA TYR A 68 -5.98 -0.83 -11.64
C TYR A 68 -4.84 -0.67 -10.62
N GLY A 69 -3.65 -0.28 -11.08
CA GLY A 69 -2.48 -0.01 -10.23
C GLY A 69 -2.72 1.08 -9.19
N ILE A 70 -3.41 2.16 -9.57
CA ILE A 70 -3.61 3.32 -8.67
C ILE A 70 -4.80 3.13 -7.73
N TYR A 71 -5.91 2.55 -8.20
CA TYR A 71 -7.16 2.53 -7.42
C TYR A 71 -7.50 1.17 -6.83
N VAL A 72 -7.18 0.08 -7.53
CA VAL A 72 -7.51 -1.29 -7.08
C VAL A 72 -6.46 -1.83 -6.13
N VAL A 73 -5.18 -1.49 -6.30
CA VAL A 73 -4.12 -1.90 -5.36
C VAL A 73 -4.39 -1.41 -3.91
N PRO A 74 -4.80 -0.14 -3.66
CA PRO A 74 -5.28 0.28 -2.35
C PRO A 74 -6.42 -0.57 -1.77
N MET A 75 -7.36 -1.01 -2.62
CA MET A 75 -8.47 -1.88 -2.23
C MET A 75 -7.97 -3.24 -1.76
N LEU A 76 -7.05 -3.84 -2.51
CA LEU A 76 -6.44 -5.12 -2.17
C LEU A 76 -5.67 -5.05 -0.85
N ALA A 77 -5.00 -3.92 -0.57
CA ALA A 77 -4.25 -3.71 0.66
C ALA A 77 -5.09 -3.85 1.95
N ALA A 78 -6.41 -3.63 1.87
CA ALA A 78 -7.32 -3.76 3.02
C ALA A 78 -7.68 -5.22 3.37
N LEU A 79 -7.59 -6.14 2.41
CA LEU A 79 -8.08 -7.52 2.55
C LEU A 79 -7.40 -8.34 3.66
N PRO A 80 -6.06 -8.27 3.87
CA PRO A 80 -5.39 -9.14 4.85
C PRO A 80 -5.80 -8.88 6.30
N CYS A 81 -6.00 -7.61 6.66
CA CYS A 81 -6.17 -7.22 8.07
C CYS A 81 -7.38 -6.34 8.36
N ALA A 82 -7.75 -5.40 7.49
CA ALA A 82 -8.82 -4.44 7.81
C ALA A 82 -10.17 -5.14 7.97
N VAL A 83 -10.41 -6.20 7.20
CA VAL A 83 -11.61 -7.05 7.28
C VAL A 83 -11.70 -7.81 8.62
N THR A 84 -10.57 -8.18 9.21
CA THR A 84 -10.55 -8.97 10.46
C THR A 84 -11.16 -8.21 11.64
N PHE A 85 -11.15 -6.87 11.61
CA PHE A 85 -11.85 -6.06 12.61
C PHE A 85 -13.37 -6.21 12.49
N CYS A 86 -13.91 -6.21 11.26
CA CYS A 86 -15.35 -6.41 11.04
C CYS A 86 -15.78 -7.80 11.51
N GLU A 87 -14.97 -8.82 11.25
CA GLU A 87 -15.23 -10.19 11.72
C GLU A 87 -15.20 -10.27 13.25
N GLU A 88 -14.22 -9.65 13.90
CA GLU A 88 -14.15 -9.56 15.36
C GLU A 88 -15.34 -8.85 15.98
N TYR A 89 -15.85 -7.82 15.30
CA TYR A 89 -17.04 -7.10 15.72
C TYR A 89 -18.29 -7.98 15.58
N ASN A 90 -18.51 -8.55 14.38
CA ASN A 90 -19.70 -9.34 14.07
C ASN A 90 -19.80 -10.65 14.86
N THR A 91 -18.66 -11.21 15.27
CA THR A 91 -18.59 -12.43 16.09
C THR A 91 -18.59 -12.17 17.59
N ASN A 92 -18.75 -10.92 18.04
CA ASN A 92 -18.63 -10.48 19.45
C ASN A 92 -17.25 -10.78 20.10
N MET A 93 -16.27 -11.25 19.34
CA MET A 93 -14.92 -11.54 19.82
C MET A 93 -14.18 -10.28 20.26
N LEU A 94 -14.57 -9.11 19.73
CA LEU A 94 -14.00 -7.81 20.11
C LEU A 94 -14.05 -7.58 21.63
N ARG A 95 -15.16 -7.89 22.30
CA ARG A 95 -15.31 -7.67 23.75
C ARG A 95 -14.32 -8.53 24.55
N VAL A 96 -14.18 -9.80 24.16
CA VAL A 96 -13.24 -10.74 24.79
C VAL A 96 -11.80 -10.27 24.62
N LEU A 97 -11.44 -9.79 23.43
CA LEU A 97 -10.10 -9.27 23.15
C LEU A 97 -9.82 -7.98 23.94
N LEU A 98 -10.80 -7.08 24.03
CA LEU A 98 -10.68 -5.85 24.80
C LEU A 98 -10.53 -6.09 26.30
N MET A 99 -11.26 -7.06 26.87
CA MET A 99 -11.13 -7.44 28.28
C MET A 99 -9.75 -8.05 28.58
N LYS A 100 -9.21 -8.87 27.67
CA LYS A 100 -7.90 -9.53 27.87
C LYS A 100 -6.70 -8.61 27.66
N ALA A 101 -6.70 -7.80 26.60
CA ALA A 101 -5.55 -6.99 26.21
C ALA A 101 -5.61 -5.53 26.69
N GLY A 102 -6.81 -5.03 26.95
CA GLY A 102 -7.07 -3.61 27.19
C GLY A 102 -7.18 -2.79 25.90
N LYS A 103 -8.06 -1.78 25.91
CA LYS A 103 -8.43 -0.95 24.75
C LYS A 103 -7.22 -0.38 23.99
N ARG A 104 -6.26 0.21 24.71
CA ARG A 104 -5.10 0.89 24.12
C ARG A 104 -4.13 -0.07 23.43
N LYS A 105 -3.81 -1.20 24.08
CA LYS A 105 -2.85 -2.18 23.55
C LYS A 105 -3.41 -2.92 22.34
N TYR A 106 -4.69 -3.30 22.40
CA TYR A 106 -5.39 -3.89 21.26
C TYR A 106 -5.38 -2.93 20.06
N CYS A 107 -5.76 -1.67 20.28
CA CYS A 107 -5.82 -0.68 19.21
C CYS A 107 -4.45 -0.42 18.55
N MET A 108 -3.39 -0.27 19.35
CA MET A 108 -2.02 -0.15 18.84
C MET A 108 -1.56 -1.38 18.06
N SER A 109 -1.82 -2.58 18.59
CA SER A 109 -1.50 -3.85 17.92
C SER A 109 -2.23 -3.94 16.57
N LYS A 110 -3.52 -3.62 16.55
CA LYS A 110 -4.37 -3.69 15.36
C LYS A 110 -3.93 -2.74 14.26
N VAL A 111 -3.60 -1.49 14.60
CA VAL A 111 -3.10 -0.51 13.63
C VAL A 111 -1.76 -0.96 13.06
N LEU A 112 -0.84 -1.43 13.91
CA LEU A 112 0.49 -1.88 13.47
C LEU A 112 0.43 -3.13 12.60
N THR A 113 -0.38 -4.13 12.99
CA THR A 113 -0.57 -5.35 12.18
C THR A 113 -1.26 -5.04 10.86
N THR A 114 -2.23 -4.12 10.85
CA THR A 114 -2.91 -3.72 9.62
C THR A 114 -1.98 -2.97 8.68
N PHE A 115 -1.19 -2.02 9.18
CA PHE A 115 -0.19 -1.32 8.39
C PHE A 115 0.82 -2.30 7.78
N LEU A 116 1.44 -3.15 8.61
CA LEU A 116 2.50 -4.05 8.14
C LEU A 116 1.97 -5.14 7.20
N SER A 117 0.81 -5.71 7.47
CA SER A 117 0.23 -6.73 6.57
C SER A 117 -0.18 -6.14 5.22
N GLY A 118 -0.79 -4.94 5.19
CA GLY A 118 -1.12 -4.24 3.94
C GLY A 118 0.14 -3.87 3.17
N ALA A 119 1.13 -3.29 3.85
CA ALA A 119 2.40 -2.90 3.25
C ALA A 119 3.16 -4.10 2.67
N LEU A 120 3.33 -5.18 3.44
CA LEU A 120 4.05 -6.38 3.02
C LEU A 120 3.33 -7.15 1.90
N SER A 121 2.00 -7.27 1.97
CA SER A 121 1.23 -7.99 0.94
C SER A 121 1.29 -7.29 -0.41
N VAL A 122 1.15 -5.96 -0.44
CA VAL A 122 1.23 -5.19 -1.68
C VAL A 122 2.67 -5.16 -2.22
N SER A 123 3.67 -4.96 -1.36
CA SER A 123 5.08 -4.99 -1.80
C SER A 123 5.48 -6.36 -2.33
N ALA A 124 4.98 -7.45 -1.72
CA ALA A 124 5.19 -8.81 -2.22
C ALA A 124 4.57 -9.00 -3.61
N GLY A 125 3.43 -8.35 -3.91
CA GLY A 125 2.85 -8.31 -5.24
C GLY A 125 3.72 -7.59 -6.27
N GLY A 126 4.27 -6.43 -5.92
CA GLY A 126 5.21 -5.71 -6.79
C GLY A 126 6.49 -6.51 -7.04
N ILE A 127 7.04 -7.14 -6.00
CA ILE A 127 8.21 -8.02 -6.12
C ILE A 127 7.89 -9.23 -7.02
N ALA A 128 6.74 -9.88 -6.83
CA ALA A 128 6.32 -11.00 -7.64
C ALA A 128 6.17 -10.62 -9.11
N PHE A 129 5.62 -9.43 -9.41
CA PHE A 129 5.53 -8.91 -10.76
C PHE A 129 6.93 -8.72 -11.38
N ILE A 130 7.84 -8.06 -10.66
CA ILE A 130 9.21 -7.80 -11.15
C ILE A 130 9.92 -9.12 -11.46
N PHE A 131 9.89 -10.10 -10.55
CA PHE A 131 10.52 -11.40 -10.78
C PHE A 131 9.88 -12.17 -11.94
N LEU A 132 8.55 -12.12 -12.07
CA LEU A 132 7.86 -12.78 -13.17
C LEU A 132 8.19 -12.13 -14.51
N ALA A 133 8.22 -10.80 -14.57
CA ALA A 133 8.53 -10.05 -15.78
C ALA A 133 10.01 -10.19 -16.18
N ASP A 134 10.93 -10.21 -15.21
CA ASP A 134 12.38 -10.40 -15.43
C ASP A 134 12.71 -11.73 -16.12
N PHE A 135 11.87 -12.75 -15.97
CA PHE A 135 12.01 -14.01 -16.68
C PHE A 135 11.79 -13.89 -18.20
N PHE A 136 10.99 -12.91 -18.63
CA PHE A 136 10.62 -12.72 -20.04
C PHE A 136 11.37 -11.55 -20.68
N VAL A 137 11.60 -10.46 -19.94
CA VAL A 137 12.21 -9.23 -20.43
C VAL A 137 13.21 -8.70 -19.41
N GLN A 138 14.27 -8.03 -19.87
CA GLN A 138 15.27 -7.44 -18.98
C GLN A 138 14.68 -6.40 -18.01
N LEU A 139 15.29 -6.26 -16.83
CA LEU A 139 14.89 -5.30 -15.80
C LEU A 139 14.83 -3.85 -16.32
N PHE A 140 15.85 -3.43 -17.08
CA PHE A 140 15.92 -2.09 -17.68
C PHE A 140 16.83 -2.09 -18.92
N ASN A 141 16.34 -1.54 -20.03
CA ASN A 141 17.14 -1.33 -21.24
C ASN A 141 17.75 0.08 -21.25
N ARG A 142 19.09 0.17 -21.28
CA ARG A 142 19.81 1.46 -21.34
C ARG A 142 19.46 2.31 -22.56
N ALA A 143 19.00 1.70 -23.66
CA ALA A 143 18.56 2.45 -24.84
C ALA A 143 17.41 3.43 -24.52
N ARG A 144 16.65 3.20 -23.44
CA ARG A 144 15.55 4.06 -22.99
C ARG A 144 15.90 5.14 -21.98
N LEU A 145 17.17 5.28 -21.59
CA LEU A 145 17.60 6.33 -20.66
C LEU A 145 17.03 7.73 -20.98
N PRO A 146 16.99 8.20 -22.25
CA PRO A 146 16.44 9.52 -22.59
C PRO A 146 14.96 9.69 -22.24
N GLU A 147 14.18 8.62 -22.26
CA GLU A 147 12.74 8.66 -21.92
C GLU A 147 12.51 8.76 -20.40
N THR A 148 13.52 8.41 -19.60
CA THR A 148 13.42 8.31 -18.14
C THR A 148 13.84 9.57 -17.38
N GLU A 149 14.51 10.52 -18.04
CA GLU A 149 15.05 11.75 -17.41
C GLU A 149 13.98 12.64 -16.78
N ALA A 150 12.73 12.54 -17.24
CA ALA A 150 11.62 13.32 -16.72
C ALA A 150 11.08 12.81 -15.37
N PHE A 151 11.52 11.63 -14.91
CA PHE A 151 10.96 10.98 -13.71
C PHE A 151 11.95 10.93 -12.55
N PRO A 152 11.46 11.00 -11.29
CA PRO A 152 12.27 10.77 -10.10
C PRO A 152 13.02 9.43 -10.15
N TYR A 153 14.15 9.36 -9.44
CA TYR A 153 14.99 8.15 -9.31
C TYR A 153 15.75 7.74 -10.58
N TYR A 154 15.70 8.54 -11.65
CA TYR A 154 16.44 8.27 -12.89
C TYR A 154 17.96 8.21 -12.69
N GLU A 155 18.51 8.90 -11.68
CA GLU A 155 19.95 8.86 -11.36
C GLU A 155 20.44 7.44 -11.06
N PHE A 156 19.61 6.60 -10.42
CA PHE A 156 19.96 5.20 -10.18
C PHE A 156 20.01 4.39 -11.47
N LEU A 157 19.15 4.71 -12.44
CA LEU A 157 19.15 4.08 -13.76
C LEU A 157 20.37 4.52 -14.58
N LEU A 158 20.76 5.80 -14.50
CA LEU A 158 21.97 6.34 -15.13
C LEU A 158 23.24 5.65 -14.65
N GLN A 159 23.33 5.36 -13.36
CA GLN A 159 24.47 4.62 -12.77
C GLN A 159 24.44 3.12 -13.12
N GLY A 160 23.45 2.66 -13.87
CA GLY A 160 23.26 1.26 -14.23
C GLY A 160 22.74 0.40 -13.08
N ASN A 161 22.24 1.01 -12.00
CA ASN A 161 21.76 0.31 -10.82
C ASN A 161 20.22 0.26 -10.80
N ALA A 162 19.66 -0.55 -11.70
CA ALA A 162 18.22 -0.77 -11.79
C ALA A 162 17.63 -1.37 -10.50
N VAL A 163 18.42 -2.15 -9.75
CA VAL A 163 17.99 -2.76 -8.48
C VAL A 163 17.68 -1.69 -7.44
N CYS A 164 18.51 -0.65 -7.32
CA CYS A 164 18.26 0.47 -6.40
C CYS A 164 17.01 1.27 -6.79
N TYR A 165 16.75 1.46 -8.09
CA TYR A 165 15.51 2.07 -8.56
C TYR A 165 14.29 1.27 -8.10
N PHE A 166 14.25 -0.03 -8.41
CA PHE A 166 13.11 -0.88 -8.02
C PHE A 166 12.96 -0.98 -6.51
N ALA A 167 14.07 -1.00 -5.74
CA ALA A 167 14.00 -0.97 -4.29
C ALA A 167 13.33 0.32 -3.76
N ALA A 168 13.65 1.49 -4.34
CA ALA A 168 13.03 2.75 -3.96
C ALA A 168 11.52 2.76 -4.28
N VAL A 169 11.12 2.34 -5.47
CA VAL A 169 9.71 2.36 -5.85
C VAL A 169 8.89 1.27 -5.15
N LEU A 170 9.48 0.10 -4.87
CA LEU A 170 8.87 -0.91 -4.01
C LEU A 170 8.66 -0.42 -2.58
N PHE A 171 9.57 0.42 -2.07
CA PHE A 171 9.38 1.04 -0.76
C PHE A 171 8.23 2.06 -0.76
N LEU A 172 8.07 2.85 -1.83
CA LEU A 172 6.91 3.72 -1.99
C LEU A 172 5.60 2.92 -2.10
N LEU A 173 5.62 1.79 -2.80
CA LEU A 173 4.49 0.87 -2.88
C LEU A 173 4.16 0.24 -1.51
N PHE A 174 5.18 -0.11 -0.72
CA PHE A 174 5.03 -0.57 0.66
C PHE A 174 4.33 0.48 1.52
N LEU A 175 4.76 1.74 1.46
CA LEU A 175 4.10 2.85 2.17
C LEU A 175 2.65 3.05 1.72
N THR A 176 2.39 2.93 0.42
CA THR A 176 1.04 3.03 -0.17
C THR A 176 0.11 1.94 0.38
N GLY A 177 0.55 0.67 0.36
CA GLY A 177 -0.21 -0.45 0.90
C GLY A 177 -0.52 -0.28 2.39
N GLY A 178 0.47 0.16 3.18
CA GLY A 178 0.28 0.41 4.60
C GLY A 178 -0.70 1.55 4.90
N LEU A 179 -0.57 2.69 4.20
CA LEU A 179 -1.44 3.85 4.36
C LEU A 179 -2.91 3.46 4.11
N TRP A 180 -3.19 2.86 2.97
CA TRP A 180 -4.56 2.53 2.56
C TRP A 180 -5.18 1.41 3.39
N ALA A 181 -4.38 0.44 3.85
CA ALA A 181 -4.85 -0.56 4.80
C ALA A 181 -5.28 0.07 6.14
N THR A 182 -4.52 1.06 6.66
CA THR A 182 -4.91 1.77 7.88
C THR A 182 -6.11 2.69 7.68
N ALA A 183 -6.27 3.29 6.50
CA ALA A 183 -7.47 4.06 6.15
C ALA A 183 -8.72 3.15 6.14
N ALA A 184 -8.62 1.94 5.60
CA ALA A 184 -9.70 0.95 5.64
C ALA A 184 -10.07 0.57 7.08
N LEU A 185 -9.06 0.38 7.96
CA LEU A 185 -9.29 0.08 9.38
C LEU A 185 -10.04 1.22 10.09
N LEU A 186 -9.77 2.47 9.73
CA LEU A 186 -10.53 3.59 10.27
C LEU A 186 -11.99 3.50 9.85
N VAL A 187 -12.26 3.27 8.55
CA VAL A 187 -13.63 3.16 8.02
C VAL A 187 -14.39 1.99 8.65
N SER A 188 -13.73 0.85 8.88
CA SER A 188 -14.35 -0.31 9.51
C SER A 188 -14.84 -0.04 10.94
N SER A 189 -14.24 0.93 11.65
CA SER A 189 -14.73 1.36 12.97
C SER A 189 -16.00 2.20 12.93
N TYR A 190 -16.30 2.84 11.80
CA TYR A 190 -17.56 3.55 11.58
C TYR A 190 -18.62 2.58 11.07
N PHE A 191 -18.28 1.83 10.02
CA PHE A 191 -19.16 0.89 9.35
C PHE A 191 -18.55 -0.52 9.42
N PRO A 192 -18.92 -1.35 10.42
CA PRO A 192 -18.36 -2.69 10.61
C PRO A 192 -18.92 -3.70 9.59
N ASN A 193 -18.82 -3.35 8.31
CA ASN A 193 -19.20 -4.16 7.17
C ASN A 193 -17.96 -4.48 6.34
N ILE A 194 -17.77 -5.76 6.05
CA ILE A 194 -16.61 -6.30 5.33
C ILE A 194 -16.49 -5.67 3.93
N TYR A 195 -17.60 -5.56 3.20
CA TYR A 195 -17.62 -5.05 1.83
C TYR A 195 -17.30 -3.56 1.78
N VAL A 196 -17.90 -2.77 2.70
CA VAL A 196 -17.64 -1.33 2.80
C VAL A 196 -16.18 -1.07 3.16
N THR A 197 -15.65 -1.85 4.10
CA THR A 197 -14.23 -1.75 4.52
C THR A 197 -13.29 -2.06 3.36
N ALA A 198 -13.55 -3.13 2.61
CA ALA A 198 -12.72 -3.51 1.48
C ALA A 198 -12.77 -2.49 0.33
N ALA A 199 -13.94 -1.95 0.00
CA ALA A 199 -14.11 -0.97 -1.07
C ALA A 199 -13.64 0.45 -0.69
N SER A 200 -13.55 0.75 0.60
CA SER A 200 -13.26 2.10 1.09
C SER A 200 -11.95 2.72 0.57
N PRO A 201 -10.81 2.01 0.47
CA PRO A 201 -9.58 2.63 0.02
C PRO A 201 -9.60 3.06 -1.44
N LEU A 202 -10.35 2.35 -2.29
CA LEU A 202 -10.56 2.72 -3.69
C LEU A 202 -11.27 4.07 -3.79
N ILE A 203 -12.37 4.21 -3.03
CA ILE A 203 -13.15 5.46 -3.01
C ILE A 203 -12.31 6.58 -2.41
N LEU A 204 -11.62 6.33 -1.30
CA LEU A 204 -10.80 7.33 -0.62
C LEU A 204 -9.59 7.76 -1.46
N SER A 205 -8.92 6.85 -2.17
CA SER A 205 -7.79 7.20 -3.05
C SER A 205 -8.24 8.03 -4.24
N PHE A 206 -9.39 7.69 -4.83
CA PHE A 206 -10.01 8.50 -5.87
C PHE A 206 -10.38 9.90 -5.37
N LEU A 207 -11.09 9.98 -4.23
CA LEU A 207 -11.50 11.25 -3.64
C LEU A 207 -10.29 12.11 -3.23
N ALA A 208 -9.23 11.51 -2.70
CA ALA A 208 -7.99 12.21 -2.38
C ALA A 208 -7.38 12.83 -3.64
N GLY A 209 -7.26 12.07 -4.73
CA GLY A 209 -6.79 12.58 -6.03
C GLY A 209 -7.62 13.75 -6.55
N ARG A 210 -8.96 13.68 -6.42
CA ARG A 210 -9.87 14.78 -6.81
C ARG A 210 -9.76 15.99 -5.87
N ALA A 211 -9.60 15.76 -4.57
CA ALA A 211 -9.41 16.83 -3.60
C ALA A 211 -8.13 17.64 -3.89
N TYR A 212 -7.02 16.98 -4.23
CA TYR A 212 -5.78 17.66 -4.63
C TYR A 212 -5.98 18.59 -5.83
N LEU A 213 -6.79 18.18 -6.81
CA LEU A 213 -7.13 18.99 -7.98
C LEU A 213 -8.02 20.19 -7.62
N ILE A 214 -9.06 19.98 -6.82
CA ILE A 214 -9.99 21.03 -6.39
C ILE A 214 -9.26 22.09 -5.56
N LEU A 215 -8.39 21.65 -4.64
CA LEU A 215 -7.57 22.52 -3.79
C LEU A 215 -6.40 23.17 -4.54
N LYS A 216 -6.22 22.88 -5.84
CA LYS A 216 -5.12 23.38 -6.69
C LYS A 216 -3.74 23.17 -6.04
N ILE A 217 -3.56 22.04 -5.36
CA ILE A 217 -2.29 21.73 -4.70
C ILE A 217 -1.23 21.49 -5.80
N PRO A 218 -0.06 22.15 -5.73
CA PRO A 218 0.95 22.03 -6.76
C PRO A 218 1.43 20.58 -6.86
N VAL A 219 1.73 20.13 -8.09
CA VAL A 219 2.18 18.77 -8.41
C VAL A 219 3.32 18.29 -7.50
N ARG A 220 4.22 19.22 -7.14
CA ARG A 220 5.37 18.93 -6.27
C ARG A 220 5.02 18.57 -4.83
N LEU A 221 3.84 18.93 -4.32
CA LEU A 221 3.40 18.66 -2.94
C LEU A 221 2.34 17.55 -2.85
N ARG A 222 2.05 16.89 -3.97
CA ARG A 222 1.00 15.88 -4.07
C ARG A 222 1.53 14.53 -3.60
N LEU A 223 1.04 14.09 -2.44
CA LEU A 223 1.43 12.80 -1.83
C LEU A 223 1.11 11.61 -2.75
N ASP A 224 -0.01 11.65 -3.47
CA ASP A 224 -0.38 10.60 -4.42
C ASP A 224 0.67 10.44 -5.53
N LEU A 225 1.25 11.54 -6.00
CA LEU A 225 2.28 11.53 -7.03
C LEU A 225 3.66 11.15 -6.48
N TRP A 226 3.97 11.46 -5.21
CA TRP A 226 5.18 10.98 -4.55
C TRP A 226 5.14 9.46 -4.39
N LEU A 227 4.01 8.93 -3.90
CA LEU A 227 3.81 7.50 -3.70
C LEU A 227 3.83 6.69 -5.01
N GLN A 228 3.43 7.30 -6.12
CA GLN A 228 3.52 6.73 -7.46
C GLN A 228 4.93 6.81 -8.07
N GLY A 229 5.87 7.55 -7.46
CA GLY A 229 7.18 7.82 -8.04
C GLY A 229 7.13 8.77 -9.25
N ARG A 230 6.08 9.58 -9.38
CA ARG A 230 5.86 10.49 -10.51
C ARG A 230 6.38 11.91 -10.28
N SER A 231 6.48 12.34 -9.02
CA SER A 231 6.98 13.67 -8.66
C SER A 231 7.97 13.58 -7.49
N SER A 232 8.98 14.44 -7.51
CA SER A 232 9.93 14.63 -6.41
C SER A 232 9.80 16.03 -5.80
N ALA A 233 10.15 16.14 -4.52
CA ALA A 233 10.25 17.39 -3.78
C ALA A 233 11.72 17.70 -3.49
N GLY A 234 12.43 18.25 -4.46
CA GLY A 234 13.86 18.50 -4.37
C GLY A 234 14.66 17.27 -4.75
N THR A 235 15.38 16.67 -3.81
CA THR A 235 16.17 15.45 -4.06
C THR A 235 15.35 14.18 -3.87
N ASP A 236 15.74 13.12 -4.56
CA ASP A 236 15.08 11.82 -4.51
C ASP A 236 15.08 11.21 -3.10
N GLN A 237 16.21 11.32 -2.39
CA GLN A 237 16.36 10.85 -1.01
C GLN A 237 15.44 11.61 -0.04
N LEU A 238 15.35 12.94 -0.20
CA LEU A 238 14.45 13.76 0.61
C LEU A 238 13.00 13.39 0.33
N THR A 239 12.64 13.11 -0.93
CA THR A 239 11.29 12.71 -1.32
C THR A 239 10.88 11.40 -0.63
N ILE A 240 11.77 10.39 -0.60
CA ILE A 240 11.51 9.13 0.11
C ILE A 240 11.30 9.38 1.60
N LEU A 241 12.20 10.15 2.23
CA LEU A 241 12.09 10.44 3.66
C LEU A 241 10.80 11.21 3.99
N CYS A 242 10.47 12.24 3.21
CA CYS A 242 9.24 13.01 3.35
C CYS A 242 7.99 12.13 3.16
N SER A 243 7.97 11.25 2.16
CA SER A 243 6.86 10.32 1.96
C SER A 243 6.67 9.39 3.16
N ALA A 244 7.76 8.86 3.72
CA ALA A 244 7.71 7.99 4.89
C ALA A 244 7.17 8.74 6.11
N LEU A 245 7.66 9.96 6.37
CA LEU A 245 7.20 10.79 7.49
C LEU A 245 5.72 11.18 7.36
N VAL A 246 5.28 11.58 6.17
CA VAL A 246 3.86 11.94 5.94
C VAL A 246 2.96 10.72 6.11
N VAL A 247 3.34 9.57 5.56
CA VAL A 247 2.57 8.32 5.72
C VAL A 247 2.53 7.87 7.18
N LEU A 248 3.65 7.95 7.91
CA LEU A 248 3.68 7.67 9.34
C LEU A 248 2.78 8.63 10.13
N GLY A 249 2.81 9.94 9.81
CA GLY A 249 1.92 10.92 10.42
C GLY A 249 0.43 10.61 10.19
N LEU A 250 0.06 10.28 8.95
CA LEU A 250 -1.32 9.91 8.60
C LEU A 250 -1.76 8.61 9.27
N THR A 251 -0.92 7.58 9.30
CA THR A 251 -1.23 6.29 9.95
C THR A 251 -1.41 6.45 11.46
N VAL A 252 -0.59 7.27 12.12
CA VAL A 252 -0.77 7.64 13.53
C VAL A 252 -2.07 8.41 13.73
N GLY A 253 -2.37 9.38 12.87
CA GLY A 253 -3.63 10.13 12.90
C GLY A 253 -4.86 9.22 12.78
N PHE A 254 -4.88 8.33 11.79
CA PHE A 254 -5.94 7.34 11.61
C PHE A 254 -6.02 6.38 12.81
N GLY A 255 -4.89 5.96 13.37
CA GLY A 255 -4.85 5.14 14.57
C GLY A 255 -5.44 5.82 15.81
N ILE A 256 -5.19 7.13 16.00
CA ILE A 256 -5.79 7.93 17.09
C ILE A 256 -7.31 8.04 16.90
N LEU A 257 -7.78 8.34 15.70
CA LEU A 257 -9.21 8.42 15.39
C LEU A 257 -9.91 7.07 15.60
N PHE A 258 -9.27 5.98 15.17
CA PHE A 258 -9.73 4.62 15.40
C PHE A 258 -9.85 4.31 16.89
N TYR A 259 -8.85 4.68 17.70
CA TYR A 259 -8.89 4.52 19.15
C TYR A 259 -10.04 5.31 19.81
N GLN A 260 -10.21 6.58 19.43
CA GLN A 260 -11.27 7.43 19.97
C GLN A 260 -12.66 6.86 19.65
N LYS A 261 -12.86 6.39 18.41
CA LYS A 261 -14.13 5.80 17.98
C LYS A 261 -14.41 4.49 18.70
N LEU A 262 -13.41 3.63 18.84
CA LEU A 262 -13.51 2.36 19.57
C LEU A 262 -13.84 2.61 21.05
N LYS A 263 -13.18 3.59 21.69
CA LYS A 263 -13.44 3.95 23.09
C LYS A 263 -14.90 4.37 23.29
N ARG A 264 -15.39 5.32 22.47
CA ARG A 264 -16.79 5.80 22.54
C ARG A 264 -17.81 4.69 22.32
N ARG A 265 -17.53 3.75 21.41
CA ARG A 265 -18.44 2.62 21.13
C ARG A 265 -18.56 1.68 22.34
N VAL A 266 -17.43 1.36 22.98
CA VAL A 266 -17.42 0.48 24.17
C VAL A 266 -18.03 1.16 25.41
N GLU A 267 -18.15 2.49 25.43
CA GLU A 267 -18.78 3.23 26.53
C GLU A 267 -20.31 3.38 26.35
N ASN A 268 -20.81 3.23 25.11
CA ASN A 268 -22.22 3.39 24.76
C ASN A 268 -22.96 2.05 24.55
N GLU A 269 -22.25 0.91 24.64
CA GLU A 269 -22.79 -0.45 24.62
C GLU A 269 -22.81 -1.05 26.03
#